data_AF-A0A966IF39-F1
#
_entry.id   AF-A0A966IF39-F1
#
_cell.length_a   1.000
_cell.length_b   1.000
_cell.length_c   1.000
_cell.angle_alpha   90.00
_cell.angle_beta   90.00
_cell.angle_gamma   90.00
#
_symmetry.space_group_name_H-M   'P 1'
#
loop_
_entity.id
_entity.type
_entity.pdbx_description
1 polymer ?
#
loop_
_entity_poly.entity_id
_entity_poly.type
_entity_poly.pdbx_seq_one_letter_code
_entity_poly.pdbx_strand_id
1 'polypeptide(L)' 'MSSSRRKFLSTSIGAGVAGAALAAPAIVKAQSAQTFNWKMTSAYPKGAPFYMDGPGSATDLAKRILEMSGGRLKIQVFGA' A
#
# COMPACT_ATOMS: atom_id res chain seq x y z
N MET A 1 7.08 41.59 -15.75
CA MET A 1 8.13 40.54 -15.73
C MET A 1 7.46 39.18 -15.59
N SER A 2 7.26 38.44 -16.67
CA SER A 2 6.74 37.05 -16.61
C SER A 2 7.92 36.10 -16.70
N SER A 3 8.39 35.60 -15.56
CA SER A 3 9.47 34.62 -15.53
C SER A 3 8.96 33.29 -16.09
N SER A 4 9.45 32.93 -17.28
CA SER A 4 9.08 31.71 -17.99
C SER A 4 9.52 30.48 -17.20
N ARG A 5 8.56 29.85 -16.53
CA ARG A 5 8.71 28.56 -15.82
C ARG A 5 9.42 27.50 -16.68
N ARG A 6 9.19 27.54 -17.99
CA ARG A 6 9.82 26.65 -18.98
C ARG A 6 11.33 26.85 -19.08
N LYS A 7 11.81 28.09 -18.95
CA LYS A 7 13.25 28.40 -18.96
C LYS A 7 13.95 27.96 -17.67
N PHE A 8 13.25 28.03 -16.54
CA PHE A 8 13.77 27.50 -15.27
C PHE A 8 13.92 25.97 -15.32
N LEU A 9 12.91 25.27 -15.85
CA LEU A 9 12.92 23.82 -16.03
C LEU A 9 13.99 23.34 -17.02
N SER A 10 14.25 24.08 -18.10
CA SER A 10 15.32 23.73 -19.05
C SER A 10 16.72 23.89 -18.44
N THR A 11 16.91 24.94 -17.63
CA THR A 11 18.20 25.21 -16.98
C THR A 11 18.46 24.25 -15.82
N SER A 12 17.44 23.80 -15.09
CA SER A 12 17.60 22.85 -13.98
C SER A 12 18.01 21.43 -14.43
N ILE A 13 17.66 21.02 -15.65
CA ILE A 13 18.04 19.71 -16.19
C ILE A 13 19.52 19.69 -16.60
N GLY A 14 20.05 20.80 -17.11
CA GLY A 14 21.43 20.89 -17.60
C GLY A 14 22.52 20.95 -16.51
N ALA A 15 22.18 21.41 -15.29
CA ALA A 15 23.14 21.57 -14.19
C ALA A 15 23.12 20.41 -13.17
N GLY A 16 22.22 19.43 -13.33
CA GLY A 16 21.85 18.48 -12.27
C GLY A 16 22.62 17.16 -12.23
N VAL A 17 23.47 16.81 -13.20
CA VAL A 17 23.98 15.43 -13.33
C VAL A 17 24.91 15.02 -12.17
N ALA A 18 25.61 15.95 -11.52
CA ALA A 18 26.43 15.67 -10.33
C ALA A 18 25.68 15.82 -8.98
N GLY A 19 24.56 16.55 -8.96
CA GLY A 19 23.72 16.76 -7.76
C GLY A 19 22.48 15.86 -7.71
N ALA A 20 22.16 15.15 -8.78
CA ALA A 20 20.96 14.33 -8.92
C ALA A 20 20.91 13.16 -7.93
N ALA A 21 22.03 12.71 -7.37
CA ALA A 21 22.01 11.68 -6.32
C ALA A 21 21.50 12.21 -4.96
N LEU A 22 21.66 13.51 -4.68
CA LEU A 22 21.22 14.15 -3.43
C LEU A 22 19.85 14.82 -3.53
N ALA A 23 19.39 15.10 -4.76
CA ALA A 23 18.09 15.69 -5.05
C ALA A 23 17.15 14.76 -5.83
N ALA A 24 17.55 13.52 -6.11
CA ALA A 24 16.58 12.50 -6.51
C ALA A 24 15.60 12.35 -5.34
N PRO A 25 14.29 12.54 -5.55
CA PRO A 25 13.34 11.98 -4.61
C PRO A 25 13.73 10.51 -4.53
N ALA A 26 14.12 10.05 -3.34
CA ALA A 26 14.32 8.62 -3.08
C ALA A 26 13.14 7.94 -3.77
N ILE A 27 13.43 7.16 -4.84
CA ILE A 27 12.41 6.57 -5.69
C ILE A 27 11.42 5.98 -4.73
N VAL A 28 10.26 6.62 -4.60
CA VAL A 28 9.21 6.19 -3.68
C VAL A 28 8.92 4.81 -4.20
N LYS A 29 9.38 3.76 -3.49
CA LYS A 29 9.02 2.39 -3.82
C LYS A 29 7.51 2.45 -3.84
N ALA A 30 6.94 2.43 -5.05
CA ALA A 30 5.51 2.56 -5.21
C ALA A 30 4.93 1.51 -4.28
N GLN A 31 4.11 1.92 -3.30
CA GLN A 31 3.57 1.00 -2.29
C GLN A 31 2.90 -0.20 -2.96
N SER A 32 2.52 -0.07 -4.24
CA SER A 32 2.06 -1.11 -5.16
C SER A 32 2.94 -2.37 -5.22
N ALA A 33 4.26 -2.30 -5.00
CA ALA A 33 5.13 -3.47 -5.07
C ALA A 33 5.17 -4.32 -3.78
N GLN A 34 4.77 -3.79 -2.63
CA GLN A 34 4.86 -4.51 -1.36
C GLN A 34 3.67 -5.45 -1.15
N THR A 35 3.95 -6.69 -0.77
CA THR A 35 2.97 -7.68 -0.35
C THR A 35 3.05 -7.92 1.16
N PHE A 36 1.91 -8.14 1.81
CA PHE A 36 1.77 -8.33 3.24
C PHE A 36 1.05 -9.63 3.54
N ASN A 37 1.57 -10.39 4.50
CA ASN A 37 0.93 -11.60 5.04
C ASN A 37 0.75 -11.40 6.54
N TRP A 38 -0.49 -11.21 6.98
CA TRP A 38 -0.84 -10.94 8.36
C TRP A 38 -1.59 -12.11 8.97
N LYS A 39 -1.43 -12.28 10.29
CA LYS A 39 -2.17 -13.23 11.10
C LYS A 39 -3.07 -12.44 12.04
N MET A 40 -4.35 -12.76 12.04
CA MET A 40 -5.36 -12.13 12.88
C MET A 40 -5.91 -13.16 13.86
N THR A 41 -5.67 -12.97 15.15
CA THR A 41 -6.31 -13.74 16.22
C THR A 41 -7.61 -13.06 16.60
N SER A 42 -8.69 -13.82 16.71
CA SER A 42 -9.99 -13.29 17.10
C SER A 42 -10.46 -13.91 18.42
N ALA A 43 -11.28 -13.17 19.15
CA ALA A 43 -11.74 -13.53 20.50
C ALA A 43 -12.88 -14.55 20.51
N TYR A 44 -13.40 -14.91 19.34
CA TYR A 44 -14.52 -15.84 19.19
C TYR A 44 -14.02 -17.23 18.78
N PRO A 45 -14.77 -18.31 19.08
CA PRO A 45 -14.41 -19.64 18.60
C PRO A 45 -14.56 -19.73 17.08
N LYS A 46 -13.82 -20.66 16.46
CA LYS A 46 -13.94 -20.96 15.04
C LYS A 46 -15.39 -21.36 14.70
N GLY A 47 -15.94 -20.81 13.62
CA GLY A 47 -17.32 -21.08 13.19
C GLY A 47 -18.40 -20.24 13.86
N ALA A 48 -18.03 -19.31 14.76
CA ALA A 48 -19.01 -18.41 15.38
C ALA A 48 -19.74 -17.57 14.31
N PRO A 49 -21.08 -17.63 14.25
CA PRO A 49 -21.86 -16.91 13.24
C PRO A 49 -21.72 -15.40 13.44
N PHE A 50 -21.68 -14.66 12.34
CA PHE A 50 -21.47 -13.20 12.25
C PHE A 50 -20.09 -12.70 12.71
N TYR A 51 -19.42 -13.40 13.61
CA TYR A 51 -18.08 -13.03 14.09
C TYR A 51 -16.97 -13.63 13.23
N MET A 52 -17.03 -14.94 13.00
CA MET A 52 -16.04 -15.67 12.19
C MET A 52 -16.57 -15.97 10.81
N ASP A 53 -17.82 -16.42 10.71
CA ASP A 53 -18.41 -16.86 9.45
C ASP A 53 -19.67 -16.05 9.12
N GLY A 54 -19.83 -15.71 7.84
CA GLY A 54 -20.98 -14.97 7.32
C GLY A 54 -20.65 -13.53 6.90
N PRO A 55 -21.63 -12.81 6.31
CA PRO A 55 -21.42 -11.44 5.85
C PRO A 55 -21.00 -10.51 6.99
N GLY A 56 -19.96 -9.72 6.77
CA GLY A 56 -19.42 -8.80 7.77
C GLY A 56 -18.52 -9.43 8.84
N SER A 57 -18.33 -10.76 8.80
CA SER A 57 -17.42 -11.47 9.71
C SER A 57 -15.95 -11.16 9.45
N ALA A 58 -15.07 -11.61 10.35
CA ALA A 58 -13.63 -11.48 10.19
C ALA A 58 -13.11 -12.19 8.91
N THR A 59 -13.68 -13.34 8.54
CA THR A 59 -13.27 -14.05 7.31
C THR A 59 -13.79 -13.34 6.05
N ASP A 60 -15.00 -12.78 6.08
CA ASP A 60 -15.55 -11.96 4.98
C ASP A 60 -14.73 -10.69 4.78
N LEU A 61 -14.36 -9.99 5.87
CA LEU A 61 -13.48 -8.82 5.82
C LEU A 61 -12.11 -9.18 5.21
N ALA A 62 -11.49 -10.27 5.67
CA ALA A 62 -10.20 -10.71 5.15
C ALA A 62 -10.26 -11.02 3.65
N LYS A 63 -11.36 -11.63 3.18
CA LYS A 63 -11.60 -11.89 1.76
C LYS A 63 -11.75 -10.60 0.95
N ARG A 64 -12.54 -9.63 1.43
CA ARG A 64 -12.71 -8.34 0.74
C ARG A 64 -11.40 -7.57 0.65
N ILE A 65 -10.61 -7.57 1.72
CA ILE A 65 -9.29 -6.94 1.73
C ILE A 65 -8.37 -7.61 0.69
N LEU A 66 -8.42 -8.94 0.57
CA LEU A 66 -7.65 -9.65 -0.45
C LEU A 66 -8.04 -9.19 -1.86
N GLU A 67 -9.33 -9.13 -2.16
CA GLU A 67 -9.85 -8.72 -3.47
C GLU A 67 -9.52 -7.24 -3.77
N MET A 68 -9.84 -6.34 -2.84
CA MET A 68 -9.60 -4.90 -3.00
C MET A 68 -8.11 -4.54 -3.07
N SER A 69 -7.24 -5.32 -2.43
CA SER A 69 -5.80 -5.10 -2.49
C SER A 69 -5.13 -5.69 -3.73
N GLY A 70 -5.88 -6.38 -4.60
CA GLY A 70 -5.34 -7.11 -5.75
C GLY A 70 -4.44 -8.28 -5.33
N GLY A 71 -4.77 -8.95 -4.23
CA GLY A 71 -4.01 -10.09 -3.70
C GLY A 71 -2.79 -9.72 -2.85
N ARG A 72 -2.53 -8.44 -2.63
CA ARG A 72 -1.29 -7.97 -1.98
C ARG A 72 -1.35 -7.98 -0.46
N LEU A 73 -2.52 -7.84 0.14
CA LEU A 73 -2.70 -7.98 1.59
C LEU A 73 -3.49 -9.26 1.87
N LYS A 74 -2.79 -10.27 2.40
CA LYS A 74 -3.36 -11.56 2.78
C LYS A 74 -3.48 -11.61 4.29
N ILE A 75 -4.69 -11.84 4.80
CA ILE A 75 -4.96 -11.95 6.23
C ILE A 75 -5.44 -13.38 6.52
N GLN A 76 -4.72 -14.08 7.38
CA GLN A 76 -5.14 -15.38 7.89
C GLN A 76 -5.80 -15.21 9.25
N VAL A 77 -7.08 -15.56 9.33
CA VAL A 77 -7.90 -15.43 10.54
C VAL A 77 -7.84 -16.72 11.34
N PHE A 78 -7.58 -16.60 12.64
CA PHE A 78 -7.54 -17.69 13.62
C PHE A 78 -8.64 -17.46 14.67
N GLY A 79 -9.42 -18.52 14.93
CA GLY A 79 -10.30 -18.57 16.11
C GLY A 79 -9.51 -18.75 17.40
N ALA A 80 -10.13 -18.35 18.51
CA ALA A 80 -9.68 -18.69 19.85
C ALA A 80 -9.75 -20.20 20.10
#